data_AF-A0A2G9P5K7-F1
#
_entry.id   AF-A0A2G9P5K7-F1
#
_cell.length_a   1.000
_cell.length_b   1.000
_cell.length_c   1.000
_cell.angle_alpha   90.00
_cell.angle_beta   90.00
_cell.angle_gamma   90.00
#
_symmetry.space_group_name_H-M   'P 1'
#
loop_
_entity.id
_entity.type
_entity.pdbx_description
1 polymer ?
#
loop_
_entity_poly.entity_id
_entity_poly.type
_entity_poly.pdbx_seq_one_letter_code
_entity_poly.pdbx_strand_id
1 'polypeptide(L)'
;MKKMRFLPIRKEITRFVLRRKWGEWYSTATKRRVLKLGKTFFDSFPSLKLKGKKRIAYSVSGEIDKDYWSLMDESPASISLRQSDVNLKKNKVLTTVYLGFQKNNLIVEGIKGGRKVRSNLDVFSSIHKKNAFDFLFDLIEEHAKKTGFVSVKIRVPETLQAYYAVGKKGLPEQEVEAIRKRMIALYERLAEARGFTRKGDFYVKEL
;
A
#
# COMPACT_ATOMS: atom_id res chain seq x y z
N MET A 1 -23.33 1.23 -39.82
CA MET A 1 -22.79 1.38 -38.45
C MET A 1 -22.29 0.02 -37.95
N LYS A 2 -20.98 -0.18 -37.81
CA LYS A 2 -20.39 -1.46 -37.34
C LYS A 2 -20.52 -1.55 -35.81
N LYS A 3 -21.24 -2.57 -35.31
CA LYS A 3 -21.31 -2.93 -33.88
C LYS A 3 -19.93 -3.43 -33.43
N MET A 4 -19.27 -2.70 -32.53
CA MET A 4 -18.09 -3.18 -31.80
C MET A 4 -18.54 -4.26 -30.81
N ARG A 5 -18.07 -5.49 -31.01
CA ARG A 5 -18.23 -6.60 -30.05
C ARG A 5 -17.14 -6.46 -28.99
N PHE A 6 -17.52 -6.35 -27.73
CA PHE A 6 -16.59 -6.48 -26.62
C PHE A 6 -16.18 -7.95 -26.49
N LEU A 7 -14.88 -8.24 -26.64
CA LEU A 7 -14.30 -9.53 -26.32
C LEU A 7 -14.28 -9.74 -24.80
N PRO A 8 -14.63 -10.93 -24.29
CA PRO A 8 -14.53 -11.22 -22.87
C PRO A 8 -13.07 -11.21 -22.45
N ILE A 9 -12.71 -10.31 -21.54
CA ILE A 9 -11.39 -10.29 -20.92
C ILE A 9 -11.25 -11.57 -20.10
N ARG A 10 -10.40 -12.50 -20.58
CA ARG A 10 -10.02 -13.73 -19.88
C ARG A 10 -9.52 -13.40 -18.47
N LYS A 11 -10.14 -14.00 -17.45
CA LYS A 11 -9.67 -14.05 -16.05
C LYS A 11 -8.47 -14.99 -15.89
N GLU A 12 -7.42 -14.82 -16.69
CA GLU A 12 -6.19 -15.62 -16.60
C GLU A 12 -5.00 -14.75 -16.20
N ILE A 13 -5.01 -14.19 -14.98
CA ILE A 13 -3.78 -13.65 -14.40
C ILE A 13 -3.68 -14.06 -12.93
N THR A 14 -2.50 -14.58 -12.57
CA THR A 14 -1.87 -14.62 -11.23
C THR A 14 -2.22 -15.68 -10.17
N ARG A 15 -3.15 -16.63 -10.33
CA ARG A 15 -3.35 -17.65 -9.25
C ARG A 15 -2.18 -18.64 -9.09
N PHE A 16 -1.48 -18.98 -10.16
CA PHE A 16 -0.49 -20.06 -10.16
C PHE A 16 0.89 -19.63 -9.61
N VAL A 17 1.30 -18.39 -9.89
CA VAL A 17 2.59 -17.82 -9.42
C VAL A 17 2.55 -17.52 -7.91
N LEU A 18 1.38 -17.13 -7.40
CA LEU A 18 1.16 -16.94 -5.96
C LEU A 18 1.32 -18.25 -5.19
N ARG A 19 0.66 -19.33 -5.61
CA ARG A 19 0.65 -20.62 -4.89
C ARG A 19 2.04 -21.21 -4.62
N ARG A 20 2.99 -21.12 -5.55
CA ARG A 20 4.35 -21.67 -5.38
C ARG A 20 5.16 -20.93 -4.29
N LYS A 21 5.02 -19.61 -4.18
CA LYS A 21 5.83 -18.79 -3.26
C LYS A 21 5.39 -18.86 -1.79
N TRP A 22 4.11 -19.09 -1.53
CA TRP A 22 3.63 -19.35 -0.16
C TRP A 22 4.05 -20.76 0.35
N GLY A 23 4.52 -21.63 -0.56
CA GLY A 23 4.81 -23.06 -0.40
C GLY A 23 6.09 -23.46 0.33
N GLU A 24 7.05 -22.57 0.49
CA GLU A 24 8.43 -22.95 0.87
C GLU A 24 8.79 -22.55 2.32
N TRP A 25 7.88 -21.93 3.07
CA TRP A 25 8.21 -21.20 4.31
C TRP A 25 7.58 -21.79 5.59
N TYR A 26 7.38 -23.11 5.63
CA TYR A 26 6.55 -23.80 6.62
C TYR A 26 7.32 -24.36 7.83
N SER A 27 7.01 -23.90 9.05
CA SER A 27 7.37 -24.67 10.26
C SER A 27 6.44 -24.54 11.48
N THR A 28 5.50 -23.58 11.57
CA THR A 28 4.62 -23.45 12.77
C THR A 28 3.15 -23.06 12.47
N ALA A 29 2.23 -23.48 13.36
CA ALA A 29 0.77 -23.29 13.22
C ALA A 29 0.33 -21.81 13.26
N THR A 30 0.99 -20.98 14.09
CA THR A 30 0.73 -19.53 14.16
C THR A 30 1.04 -18.83 12.85
N LYS A 31 2.14 -19.22 12.17
CA LYS A 31 2.48 -18.70 10.83
C LYS A 31 1.39 -19.06 9.81
N ARG A 32 0.78 -20.25 9.88
CA ARG A 32 -0.30 -20.67 8.95
C ARG A 32 -1.54 -19.78 8.98
N ARG A 33 -2.01 -19.33 10.16
CA ARG A 33 -3.22 -18.49 10.28
C ARG A 33 -3.00 -17.08 9.74
N VAL A 34 -1.88 -16.47 10.09
CA VAL A 34 -1.48 -15.14 9.60
C VAL A 34 -1.39 -15.12 8.08
N LEU A 35 -0.73 -16.13 7.51
CA LEU A 35 -0.59 -16.29 6.07
C LEU A 35 -1.92 -16.57 5.38
N LYS A 36 -2.87 -17.28 6.03
CA LYS A 36 -4.23 -17.50 5.48
C LYS A 36 -4.98 -16.19 5.30
N LEU A 37 -5.03 -15.34 6.34
CA LEU A 37 -5.70 -14.04 6.26
C LEU A 37 -5.01 -13.11 5.26
N GLY A 38 -3.67 -13.02 5.30
CA GLY A 38 -2.92 -12.19 4.36
C GLY A 38 -3.07 -12.64 2.90
N LYS A 39 -3.08 -13.96 2.66
CA LYS A 39 -3.36 -14.52 1.33
C LYS A 39 -4.79 -14.22 0.89
N THR A 40 -5.78 -14.45 1.75
CA THR A 40 -7.18 -14.11 1.44
C THR A 40 -7.33 -12.64 1.11
N PHE A 41 -6.69 -11.75 1.88
CA PHE A 41 -6.65 -10.32 1.62
C PHE A 41 -6.13 -10.02 0.22
N PHE A 42 -4.93 -10.49 -0.14
CA PHE A 42 -4.34 -10.19 -1.45
C PHE A 42 -5.06 -10.85 -2.62
N ASP A 43 -5.45 -12.12 -2.48
CA ASP A 43 -6.15 -12.87 -3.54
C ASP A 43 -7.52 -12.25 -3.87
N SER A 44 -8.12 -11.52 -2.92
CA SER A 44 -9.41 -10.85 -3.08
C SER A 44 -9.33 -9.33 -3.18
N PHE A 45 -8.14 -8.72 -3.05
CA PHE A 45 -8.01 -7.26 -3.08
C PHE A 45 -8.45 -6.72 -4.43
N PRO A 46 -9.36 -5.73 -4.48
CA PRO A 46 -9.93 -5.28 -5.74
C PRO A 46 -8.87 -4.59 -6.62
N SER A 47 -8.80 -4.98 -7.88
CA SER A 47 -8.12 -4.20 -8.90
C SER A 47 -9.09 -3.15 -9.44
N LEU A 48 -8.87 -1.88 -9.09
CA LEU A 48 -9.75 -0.79 -9.44
C LEU A 48 -9.16 0.04 -10.58
N LYS A 49 -9.99 0.43 -11.54
CA LYS A 49 -9.69 1.48 -12.51
C LYS A 49 -10.54 2.69 -12.19
N LEU A 50 -9.91 3.83 -12.00
CA LEU A 50 -10.57 5.08 -11.65
C LEU A 50 -10.46 6.08 -12.80
N LYS A 51 -11.51 6.89 -12.94
CA LYS A 51 -11.58 7.94 -13.95
C LYS A 51 -10.52 9.02 -13.68
N GLY A 52 -9.78 9.42 -14.71
CA GLY A 52 -8.94 10.62 -14.66
C GLY A 52 -9.46 11.74 -15.57
N LYS A 53 -8.61 12.74 -15.83
CA LYS A 53 -8.91 13.87 -16.71
C LYS A 53 -8.17 13.71 -18.05
N LYS A 54 -8.84 13.99 -19.17
CA LYS A 54 -8.28 13.85 -20.53
C LYS A 54 -7.74 12.42 -20.76
N ARG A 55 -6.45 12.27 -21.05
CA ARG A 55 -5.75 11.00 -21.35
C ARG A 55 -5.17 10.34 -20.10
N ILE A 56 -5.69 10.64 -18.92
CA ILE A 56 -5.21 10.08 -17.66
C ILE A 56 -6.21 9.07 -17.13
N ALA A 57 -5.72 7.90 -16.72
CA ALA A 57 -6.45 6.94 -15.91
C ALA A 57 -5.67 6.66 -14.62
N TYR A 58 -6.37 6.22 -13.58
CA TYR A 58 -5.74 5.72 -12.38
C TYR A 58 -6.08 4.27 -12.16
N SER A 59 -5.19 3.54 -11.51
CA SER A 59 -5.44 2.16 -11.11
C SER A 59 -4.92 1.91 -9.71
N VAL A 60 -5.65 1.10 -8.96
CA VAL A 60 -5.19 0.54 -7.69
C VAL A 60 -5.03 -0.97 -7.84
N SER A 61 -3.89 -1.49 -7.40
CA SER A 61 -3.61 -2.92 -7.37
C SER A 61 -2.70 -3.29 -6.23
N GLY A 62 -2.94 -4.47 -5.67
CA GLY A 62 -2.00 -5.15 -4.77
C GLY A 62 -0.90 -5.84 -5.57
N GLU A 63 0.34 -5.72 -5.12
CA GLU A 63 1.52 -6.32 -5.72
C GLU A 63 2.39 -6.95 -4.64
N ILE A 64 2.98 -8.09 -4.95
CA ILE A 64 4.04 -8.69 -4.12
C ILE A 64 5.36 -8.06 -4.57
N ASP A 65 5.92 -7.19 -3.74
CA ASP A 65 7.16 -6.46 -4.04
C ASP A 65 8.38 -7.35 -3.78
N LYS A 66 8.83 -8.09 -4.79
CA LYS A 66 9.93 -9.06 -4.67
C LYS A 66 11.23 -8.46 -4.09
N ASP A 67 11.46 -7.15 -4.25
CA ASP A 67 12.69 -6.48 -3.82
C ASP A 67 12.60 -5.99 -2.37
N TYR A 68 11.39 -5.78 -1.85
CA TYR A 68 11.17 -5.44 -0.43
C TYR A 68 11.31 -6.69 0.48
N TRP A 69 11.10 -7.89 -0.08
CA TRP A 69 11.25 -9.17 0.63
C TRP A 69 12.67 -9.47 1.12
N SER A 70 13.71 -8.95 0.46
CA SER A 70 15.10 -9.22 0.85
C SER A 70 15.58 -8.36 2.04
N LEU A 71 14.77 -7.40 2.49
CA LEU A 71 15.15 -6.41 3.50
C LEU A 71 14.35 -6.52 4.81
N MET A 72 13.20 -7.21 4.81
CA MET A 72 12.32 -7.32 5.96
C MET A 72 11.73 -8.74 6.00
N ASP A 73 12.10 -9.54 7.01
CA ASP A 73 11.60 -10.91 7.23
C ASP A 73 10.07 -11.02 7.45
N GLU A 74 9.33 -9.90 7.39
CA GLU A 74 7.95 -9.83 7.90
C GLU A 74 6.93 -9.10 7.03
N SER A 75 7.20 -8.68 5.77
CA SER A 75 6.16 -7.99 4.98
C SER A 75 6.23 -8.14 3.46
N PRO A 76 5.31 -8.92 2.86
CA PRO A 76 5.49 -9.41 1.50
C PRO A 76 4.86 -8.56 0.40
N ALA A 77 4.15 -7.47 0.72
CA ALA A 77 3.23 -6.92 -0.27
C ALA A 77 2.89 -5.45 -0.10
N SER A 78 2.41 -4.87 -1.18
CA SER A 78 2.15 -3.45 -1.30
C SER A 78 0.86 -3.21 -2.07
N ILE A 79 0.19 -2.10 -1.77
CA ILE A 79 -0.91 -1.60 -2.58
C ILE A 79 -0.51 -0.25 -3.12
N SER A 80 -0.58 -0.10 -4.43
CA SER A 80 -0.12 1.10 -5.12
C SER A 80 -1.26 1.77 -5.88
N LEU A 81 -1.35 3.10 -5.74
CA LEU A 81 -2.10 3.95 -6.64
C LEU A 81 -1.17 4.37 -7.77
N ARG A 82 -1.51 3.96 -8.99
CA ARG A 82 -0.75 4.26 -10.20
C ARG A 82 -1.57 5.18 -11.10
N GLN A 83 -0.89 6.10 -11.76
CA GLN A 83 -1.41 6.88 -12.86
C GLN A 83 -0.87 6.30 -14.17
N SER A 84 -1.74 6.06 -15.13
CA SER A 84 -1.38 5.68 -16.49
C SER A 84 -1.85 6.75 -17.47
N ASP A 85 -1.04 6.99 -18.50
CA ASP A 85 -1.48 7.69 -19.70
C ASP A 85 -2.19 6.68 -20.60
N VAL A 86 -3.33 7.07 -21.19
CA VAL A 86 -4.11 6.27 -22.15
C VAL A 86 -3.24 5.83 -23.35
N ASN A 87 -2.14 6.53 -23.63
CA ASN A 87 -1.15 6.19 -24.67
C ASN A 87 0.00 5.25 -24.19
N LEU A 88 -0.12 4.63 -23.00
CA LEU A 88 0.57 3.41 -22.55
C LEU A 88 2.11 3.36 -22.44
N LYS A 89 2.86 4.46 -22.49
CA LYS A 89 4.34 4.39 -22.30
C LYS A 89 4.87 4.63 -20.88
N LYS A 90 4.06 5.18 -19.95
CA LYS A 90 4.54 5.49 -18.59
C LYS A 90 3.45 5.22 -17.54
N ASN A 91 3.73 4.27 -16.64
CA ASN A 91 2.99 4.08 -15.41
C ASN A 91 3.74 4.79 -14.28
N LYS A 92 3.11 5.80 -13.68
CA LYS A 92 3.71 6.53 -12.55
C LYS A 92 3.04 6.09 -11.26
N VAL A 93 3.82 5.52 -10.35
CA VAL A 93 3.36 5.27 -8.98
C VAL A 93 3.19 6.62 -8.29
N LEU A 94 1.96 6.92 -7.85
CA LEU A 94 1.66 8.13 -7.10
C LEU A 94 1.94 7.91 -5.62
N THR A 95 1.48 6.80 -5.09
CA THR A 95 1.69 6.39 -3.71
C THR A 95 1.57 4.88 -3.57
N THR A 96 2.29 4.33 -2.59
CA THR A 96 2.34 2.93 -2.22
C THR A 96 2.25 2.79 -0.71
N VAL A 97 1.41 1.86 -0.25
CA VAL A 97 1.36 1.41 1.15
C VAL A 97 1.93 0.01 1.22
N TYR A 98 2.94 -0.18 2.05
CA TYR A 98 3.57 -1.48 2.33
C TYR A 98 2.85 -2.15 3.49
N LEU A 99 2.54 -3.42 3.33
CA LEU A 99 1.70 -4.19 4.23
C LEU A 99 2.40 -5.44 4.77
N GLY A 100 2.20 -5.63 6.06
CA GLY A 100 2.52 -6.81 6.84
C GLY A 100 1.29 -7.41 7.48
N PHE A 101 1.46 -8.61 8.02
CA PHE A 101 0.38 -9.36 8.66
C PHE A 101 0.88 -9.97 9.96
N GLN A 102 0.13 -9.78 11.04
CA GLN A 102 0.47 -10.36 12.34
C GLN A 102 -0.79 -10.79 13.10
N LYS A 103 -0.92 -12.10 13.34
CA LYS A 103 -2.13 -12.72 13.90
C LYS A 103 -3.37 -12.31 13.08
N ASN A 104 -4.29 -11.57 13.70
CA ASN A 104 -5.50 -11.04 13.05
C ASN A 104 -5.39 -9.52 12.82
N ASN A 105 -4.17 -8.99 12.74
CA ASN A 105 -3.90 -7.56 12.51
C ASN A 105 -3.24 -7.36 11.15
N LEU A 106 -3.70 -6.36 10.43
CA LEU A 106 -3.01 -5.82 9.27
C LEU A 106 -2.00 -4.78 9.77
N ILE A 107 -0.75 -4.87 9.33
CA ILE A 107 0.28 -3.89 9.68
C ILE A 107 0.61 -3.06 8.44
N VAL A 108 0.61 -1.74 8.56
CA VAL A 108 1.18 -0.84 7.58
C VAL A 108 2.64 -0.59 7.98
N GLU A 109 3.55 -1.18 7.21
CA GLU A 109 4.99 -1.10 7.44
C GLU A 109 5.64 0.13 6.82
N GLY A 110 4.93 0.85 5.96
CA GLY A 110 5.53 1.95 5.25
C GLY A 110 4.58 2.62 4.29
N ILE A 111 4.77 3.92 4.14
CA ILE A 111 4.05 4.74 3.19
C ILE A 111 5.09 5.42 2.31
N LYS A 112 4.98 5.24 0.99
CA LYS A 112 5.92 5.79 0.02
C LYS A 112 5.18 6.58 -1.04
N GLY A 113 5.47 7.87 -1.11
CA GLY A 113 5.07 8.72 -2.23
C GLY A 113 6.00 8.55 -3.44
N GLY A 114 5.46 8.72 -4.64
CA GLY A 114 6.28 8.86 -5.84
C GLY A 114 7.18 10.11 -5.78
N ARG A 115 8.38 10.06 -6.37
CA ARG A 115 9.22 11.27 -6.47
C ARG A 115 8.61 12.26 -7.47
N LYS A 116 8.59 13.55 -7.14
CA LYS A 116 8.12 14.63 -8.03
C LYS A 116 6.70 14.39 -8.59
N VAL A 117 5.75 14.02 -7.73
CA VAL A 117 4.33 13.73 -8.10
C VAL A 117 3.31 14.71 -7.52
N ARG A 118 3.73 15.78 -6.83
CA ARG A 118 2.81 16.67 -6.10
C ARG A 118 1.64 17.16 -6.96
N SER A 119 1.94 17.69 -8.15
CA SER A 119 0.92 18.13 -9.12
C SER A 119 -0.05 17.00 -9.53
N ASN A 120 0.42 15.76 -9.62
CA ASN A 120 -0.44 14.62 -9.94
C ASN A 120 -1.32 14.19 -8.76
N LEU A 121 -0.82 14.30 -7.54
CA LEU A 121 -1.61 14.07 -6.31
C LEU A 121 -2.69 15.13 -6.15
N ASP A 122 -2.39 16.38 -6.48
CA ASP A 122 -3.35 17.49 -6.45
C ASP A 122 -4.45 17.27 -7.50
N VAL A 123 -4.08 16.86 -8.72
CA VAL A 123 -5.05 16.50 -9.77
C VAL A 123 -5.93 15.32 -9.33
N PHE A 124 -5.34 14.25 -8.77
CA PHE A 124 -6.11 13.14 -8.23
C PHE A 124 -7.12 13.62 -7.17
N SER A 125 -6.66 14.43 -6.22
CA SER A 125 -7.48 14.95 -5.13
C SER A 125 -8.63 15.83 -5.65
N SER A 126 -8.39 16.62 -6.69
CA SER A 126 -9.43 17.47 -7.31
C SER A 126 -10.56 16.66 -7.97
N ILE A 127 -10.21 15.50 -8.55
CA ILE A 127 -11.13 14.62 -9.28
C ILE A 127 -11.91 13.74 -8.29
N HIS A 128 -11.21 13.12 -7.35
CA HIS A 128 -11.77 12.13 -6.43
C HIS A 128 -12.23 12.71 -5.09
N LYS A 129 -12.06 14.02 -4.89
CA LYS A 129 -12.45 14.77 -3.67
C LYS A 129 -11.84 14.21 -2.38
N LYS A 130 -10.74 13.46 -2.50
CA LYS A 130 -10.02 12.83 -1.40
C LYS A 130 -8.54 12.74 -1.74
N ASN A 131 -7.69 12.91 -0.74
CA ASN A 131 -6.26 12.78 -0.95
C ASN A 131 -5.91 11.32 -1.31
N ALA A 132 -4.82 11.11 -2.07
CA ALA A 132 -4.47 9.78 -2.57
C ALA A 132 -4.14 8.76 -1.46
N PHE A 133 -3.58 9.21 -0.34
CA PHE A 133 -3.26 8.34 0.80
C PHE A 133 -4.53 7.90 1.51
N ASP A 134 -5.43 8.82 1.83
CA ASP A 134 -6.72 8.53 2.47
C ASP A 134 -7.54 7.58 1.60
N PHE A 135 -7.56 7.81 0.28
CA PHE A 135 -8.26 6.93 -0.66
C PHE A 135 -7.71 5.50 -0.62
N LEU A 136 -6.38 5.33 -0.63
CA LEU A 136 -5.79 4.00 -0.49
C LEU A 136 -6.08 3.37 0.87
N PHE A 137 -5.97 4.15 1.94
CA PHE A 137 -6.23 3.66 3.29
C PHE A 137 -7.68 3.23 3.50
N ASP A 138 -8.66 3.94 2.93
CA ASP A 138 -10.06 3.52 2.98
C ASP A 138 -10.25 2.15 2.34
N LEU A 139 -9.69 1.94 1.15
CA LEU A 139 -9.78 0.67 0.45
C LEU A 139 -9.10 -0.45 1.24
N ILE A 140 -7.97 -0.16 1.87
CA ILE A 140 -7.23 -1.10 2.70
C ILE A 140 -8.03 -1.48 3.95
N GLU A 141 -8.54 -0.49 4.70
CA GLU A 141 -9.32 -0.72 5.92
C GLU A 141 -10.63 -1.46 5.60
N GLU A 142 -11.37 -1.05 4.57
CA GLU A 142 -12.60 -1.71 4.15
C GLU A 142 -12.35 -3.17 3.77
N HIS A 143 -11.27 -3.43 3.02
CA HIS A 143 -10.94 -4.79 2.61
C HIS A 143 -10.38 -5.63 3.77
N ALA A 144 -9.62 -5.03 4.68
CA ALA A 144 -9.12 -5.69 5.89
C ALA A 144 -10.29 -6.19 6.74
N LYS A 145 -11.32 -5.34 6.93
CA LYS A 145 -12.54 -5.71 7.64
C LYS A 145 -13.26 -6.89 6.96
N LYS A 146 -13.45 -6.82 5.63
CA LYS A 146 -14.11 -7.90 4.86
C LYS A 146 -13.36 -9.23 4.92
N THR A 147 -12.05 -9.19 5.07
CA THR A 147 -11.19 -10.39 5.09
C THR A 147 -10.97 -10.95 6.49
N GLY A 148 -11.54 -10.31 7.53
CA GLY A 148 -11.55 -10.81 8.91
C GLY A 148 -10.40 -10.35 9.78
N PHE A 149 -9.71 -9.26 9.42
CA PHE A 149 -8.81 -8.58 10.35
C PHE A 149 -9.60 -7.86 11.45
N VAL A 150 -9.06 -7.89 12.66
CA VAL A 150 -9.66 -7.27 13.86
C VAL A 150 -9.14 -5.85 14.05
N SER A 151 -7.88 -5.59 13.68
CA SER A 151 -7.31 -4.25 13.76
C SER A 151 -6.38 -3.96 12.58
N VAL A 152 -6.20 -2.66 12.33
CA VAL A 152 -5.13 -2.12 11.51
C VAL A 152 -4.13 -1.43 12.42
N LYS A 153 -2.85 -1.71 12.20
CA LYS A 153 -1.74 -1.08 12.88
C LYS A 153 -0.90 -0.32 11.86
N ILE A 154 -0.42 0.86 12.21
CA ILE A 154 0.56 1.61 11.42
C ILE A 154 1.82 1.69 12.26
N ARG A 155 2.93 1.14 11.76
CA ARG A 155 4.21 1.24 12.45
C ARG A 155 4.63 2.72 12.55
N VAL A 156 5.02 3.17 13.74
CA VAL A 156 5.43 4.57 13.95
C VAL A 156 6.71 4.84 13.13
N PRO A 157 6.83 6.03 12.52
CA PRO A 157 7.90 6.30 11.57
C PRO A 157 9.30 6.09 12.15
N GLU A 158 9.49 6.36 13.43
CA GLU A 158 10.76 6.24 14.16
C GLU A 158 11.31 4.81 14.18
N THR A 159 10.43 3.80 14.05
CA THR A 159 10.83 2.38 14.05
C THR A 159 11.06 1.84 12.63
N LEU A 160 10.88 2.68 11.59
CA LEU A 160 11.09 2.28 10.21
C LEU A 160 12.58 2.30 9.86
N GLN A 161 13.09 1.27 9.21
CA GLN A 161 14.47 1.27 8.69
C GLN A 161 14.74 2.48 7.79
N ALA A 162 13.73 2.90 7.01
CA ALA A 162 13.81 4.08 6.16
C ALA A 162 14.12 5.36 6.96
N TYR A 163 13.59 5.50 8.18
CA TYR A 163 13.82 6.65 9.06
C TYR A 163 15.29 6.77 9.48
N TYR A 164 15.95 5.63 9.72
CA TYR A 164 17.39 5.57 10.03
C TYR A 164 18.26 5.65 8.77
N ALA A 165 17.80 5.12 7.64
CA ALA A 165 18.55 5.11 6.39
C ALA A 165 18.74 6.52 5.78
N VAL A 166 17.91 7.51 6.14
CA VAL A 166 18.06 8.90 5.66
C VAL A 166 19.41 9.49 6.06
N GLY A 167 19.88 9.23 7.29
CA GLY A 167 21.19 9.71 7.76
C GLY A 167 22.39 9.04 7.08
N LYS A 168 22.23 7.80 6.59
CA LYS A 168 23.31 7.04 5.93
C LYS A 168 23.64 7.52 4.51
N LYS A 169 22.86 8.46 3.95
CA LYS A 169 23.02 8.93 2.55
C LYS A 169 23.97 10.12 2.39
N GLY A 170 24.69 10.51 3.45
CA GLY A 170 25.58 11.67 3.43
C GLY A 170 24.82 13.00 3.29
N LEU A 171 23.54 13.03 3.65
CA LEU A 171 22.76 14.27 3.71
C LEU A 171 23.20 15.10 4.93
N PRO A 172 23.19 16.44 4.83
CA PRO A 172 23.39 17.30 5.99
C PRO A 172 22.37 16.99 7.09
N GLU A 173 22.80 17.04 8.36
CA GLU A 173 21.97 16.69 9.52
C GLU A 173 20.65 17.48 9.57
N GLN A 174 20.70 18.77 9.23
CA GLN A 174 19.51 19.63 9.15
C GLN A 174 18.48 19.12 8.13
N GLU A 175 18.92 18.58 6.99
CA GLU A 175 18.02 18.00 5.97
C GLU A 175 17.43 16.67 6.44
N VAL A 176 18.24 15.84 7.09
CA VAL A 176 17.80 14.58 7.69
C VAL A 176 16.69 14.84 8.70
N GLU A 177 16.90 15.81 9.58
CA GLU A 177 15.93 16.17 10.62
C GLU A 177 14.64 16.77 10.02
N ALA A 178 14.76 17.60 8.99
CA ALA A 178 13.60 18.11 8.26
C ALA A 178 12.78 16.98 7.60
N ILE A 179 13.43 15.95 7.06
CA ILE A 179 12.76 14.78 6.50
C ILE A 179 12.06 13.96 7.60
N ARG A 180 12.73 13.71 8.72
CA ARG A 180 12.16 12.98 9.87
C ARG A 180 10.92 13.68 10.41
N LYS A 181 10.98 14.99 10.63
CA LYS A 181 9.83 15.80 11.04
C LYS A 181 8.66 15.70 10.05
N ARG A 182 8.94 15.72 8.74
CA ARG A 182 7.90 15.52 7.71
C ARG A 182 7.30 14.12 7.74
N MET A 183 8.09 13.09 8.02
CA MET A 183 7.58 11.72 8.16
C MET A 183 6.70 11.58 9.39
N ILE A 184 7.15 12.10 10.55
CA ILE A 184 6.38 12.13 11.80
C ILE A 184 5.04 12.82 11.58
N ALA A 185 5.06 14.06 11.08
CA ALA A 185 3.84 14.83 10.83
C ALA A 185 2.88 14.15 9.84
N LEU A 186 3.40 13.44 8.82
CA LEU A 186 2.55 12.70 7.88
C LEU A 186 1.82 11.55 8.59
N TYR A 187 2.52 10.78 9.41
CA TYR A 187 1.98 9.61 10.09
C TYR A 187 1.03 10.01 11.22
N GLU A 188 1.37 11.03 12.02
CA GLU A 188 0.52 11.56 13.08
C GLU A 188 -0.78 12.10 12.51
N ARG A 189 -0.71 12.97 11.50
CA ARG A 189 -1.90 13.51 10.83
C ARG A 189 -2.80 12.40 10.28
N LEU A 190 -2.21 11.35 9.70
CA LEU A 190 -2.96 10.21 9.17
C LEU A 190 -3.63 9.41 10.29
N ALA A 191 -2.90 9.16 11.39
CA ALA A 191 -3.39 8.44 12.55
C ALA A 191 -4.56 9.19 13.21
N GLU A 192 -4.38 10.49 13.48
CA GLU A 192 -5.38 11.36 14.11
C GLU A 192 -6.65 11.46 13.24
N ALA A 193 -6.50 11.80 11.96
CA ALA A 193 -7.63 11.97 11.05
C ALA A 193 -8.49 10.70 10.89
N ARG A 194 -7.92 9.53 11.22
CA ARG A 194 -8.58 8.23 11.06
C ARG A 194 -8.91 7.54 12.39
N GLY A 195 -8.66 8.20 13.53
CA GLY A 195 -9.00 7.71 14.86
C GLY A 195 -8.11 6.57 15.36
N PHE A 196 -6.83 6.53 14.95
CA PHE A 196 -5.87 5.59 15.51
C PHE A 196 -5.35 6.10 16.86
N THR A 197 -5.02 5.18 17.76
CA THR A 197 -4.39 5.47 19.05
C THR A 197 -2.95 4.97 19.07
N ARG A 198 -2.00 5.78 19.51
CA ARG A 198 -0.60 5.34 19.68
C ARG A 198 -0.49 4.35 20.84
N LYS A 199 0.11 3.19 20.59
CA LYS A 199 0.40 2.11 21.54
C LYS A 199 1.81 1.55 21.26
N GLY A 200 2.80 2.07 21.97
CA GLY A 200 4.21 1.73 21.75
C GLY A 200 4.65 2.06 20.33
N ASP A 201 5.16 1.05 19.61
CA ASP A 201 5.70 1.17 18.26
C ASP A 201 4.63 1.26 17.14
N PHE A 202 3.35 1.32 17.50
CA PHE A 202 2.25 1.32 16.55
C PHE A 202 1.21 2.40 16.85
N TYR A 203 0.62 2.97 15.80
CA TYR A 203 -0.74 3.51 15.84
C TYR A 203 -1.72 2.37 15.58
N VAL A 204 -2.77 2.22 16.39
CA VAL A 204 -3.70 1.08 16.33
C VAL A 204 -5.13 1.56 16.20
N LYS A 205 -5.90 0.90 15.33
CA LYS A 205 -7.33 1.11 15.13
C LYS A 205 -8.04 -0.24 15.02
N GLU A 206 -9.07 -0.44 15.83
CA GLU A 206 -9.95 -1.60 15.73
C GLU A 206 -10.92 -1.43 14.55
N LEU A 207 -11.25 -2.52 13.84
CA LEU A 207 -12.04 -2.53 12.58
C LEU A 207 -13.52 -2.87 12.76
#